data_AF-A0A535FEP8-F1
#
_entry.id   AF-A0A535FEP8-F1
#
_cell.length_a   1.000
_cell.length_b   1.000
_cell.length_c   1.000
_cell.angle_alpha   90.00
_cell.angle_beta   90.00
_cell.angle_gamma   90.00
#
_symmetry.space_group_name_H-M   'P 1'
#
loop_
_entity.id
_entity.type
_entity.pdbx_description
1 polymer ?
#
loop_
_entity_poly.entity_id
_entity_poly.type
_entity_poly.pdbx_seq_one_letter_code
_entity_poly.pdbx_strand_id
1 'polypeptide(L)' 'MQTKHVFFKIRSTHIAVHHIVSVTRRPEDETVIDLVLQGGEELDLSGEDAVLFLRLLQEHCQVVASPLEKEKGNHE' A
#
# COMPACT_ATOMS: atom_id res chain seq x y z
N MET A 1 -3.38 20.16 -7.99
CA MET A 1 -4.12 19.05 -7.37
C MET A 1 -3.32 18.57 -6.17
N GLN A 2 -3.89 18.62 -4.96
CA GLN A 2 -3.20 18.21 -3.75
C GLN A 2 -3.33 16.68 -3.65
N THR A 3 -2.24 15.95 -3.85
CA THR A 3 -2.20 14.50 -3.65
C THR A 3 -2.50 14.25 -2.17
N LYS A 4 -3.63 13.61 -1.85
CA LYS A 4 -3.91 13.21 -0.48
C LYS A 4 -2.88 12.17 -0.08
N HIS A 5 -2.03 12.50 0.90
CA HIS A 5 -1.05 11.56 1.43
C HIS A 5 -1.79 10.43 2.15
N VAL A 6 -1.71 9.21 1.61
CA VAL A 6 -2.27 8.00 2.22
C VAL A 6 -1.20 7.37 3.12
N PHE A 7 -1.62 7.01 4.33
CA PHE A 7 -0.80 6.32 5.31
C PHE A 7 -1.47 5.00 5.69
N PHE A 8 -0.70 3.92 5.77
CA PHE A 8 -1.10 2.68 6.41
C PHE A 8 -0.62 2.67 7.84
N LYS A 9 -1.51 2.32 8.77
CA LYS A 9 -1.16 2.12 10.17
C LYS A 9 -1.01 0.63 10.44
N ILE A 10 0.23 0.20 10.69
CA ILE A 10 0.59 -1.16 11.06
C ILE A 10 1.03 -1.11 12.53
N ARG A 11 0.16 -1.57 13.43
CA ARG A 11 0.30 -1.41 14.91
C ARG A 11 0.59 0.04 15.31
N SER A 12 1.84 0.33 15.72
CA SER A 12 2.30 1.67 16.11
C SER A 12 2.96 2.44 14.99
N THR A 13 3.27 1.79 13.87
CA THR A 13 4.03 2.37 12.75
C THR A 13 3.07 2.95 11.70
N HIS A 14 3.36 4.16 11.24
CA HIS A 14 2.63 4.79 10.14
C HIS A 14 3.53 4.79 8.91
N ILE A 15 3.10 4.13 7.85
CA ILE A 15 3.85 3.97 6.61
C ILE A 15 3.17 4.81 5.53
N ALA A 16 3.92 5.77 4.98
CA ALA A 16 3.45 6.61 3.89
C ALA A 16 3.49 5.81 2.57
N VAL A 17 2.33 5.47 2.02
CA VAL A 17 2.23 4.53 0.87
C VAL A 17 2.98 5.05 -0.36
N HIS A 18 2.92 6.36 -0.59
CA HIS A 18 3.59 7.04 -1.69
C HIS A 18 5.12 7.10 -1.57
N HIS A 19 5.68 6.79 -0.39
CA HIS A 19 7.12 6.65 -0.20
C HIS A 19 7.60 5.23 -0.46
N ILE A 20 6.72 4.25 -0.69
CA ILE A 20 7.13 2.86 -0.90
C ILE A 20 7.59 2.70 -2.36
N VAL A 21 8.84 2.30 -2.53
CA VAL A 21 9.48 2.06 -3.83
C VAL A 21 9.30 0.61 -4.26
N SER A 22 9.53 -0.33 -3.35
CA SER A 22 9.32 -1.75 -3.62
C SER A 22 8.86 -2.51 -2.39
N VAL A 23 8.15 -3.60 -2.65
CA VAL A 23 7.73 -4.59 -1.66
C VAL A 23 8.21 -5.95 -2.16
N THR A 24 9.00 -6.66 -1.37
CA THR A 24 9.55 -7.97 -1.75
C THR A 24 9.27 -8.98 -0.65
N ARG A 25 8.76 -10.17 -1.01
CA ARG A 25 8.66 -11.29 -0.07
C ARG A 25 10.00 -12.01 -0.01
N ARG A 26 10.46 -12.34 1.19
CA ARG A 26 11.71 -13.11 1.34
C ARG A 26 11.49 -14.56 0.90
N PRO A 27 12.36 -15.11 0.04
CA PRO A 27 12.23 -16.50 -0.42
C PRO A 27 12.53 -17.51 0.68
N GLU A 28 13.38 -17.17 1.66
CA GLU A 28 13.68 -18.02 2.82
C GLU A 28 12.59 -18.00 3.91
N ASP A 29 11.77 -16.95 3.95
CA ASP A 29 10.69 -16.79 4.93
C ASP A 29 9.52 -16.01 4.30
N GLU A 30 8.53 -16.74 3.80
CA GLU A 30 7.35 -16.16 3.14
C GLU A 30 6.48 -15.31 4.07
N THR A 31 6.73 -15.36 5.40
CA THR A 31 6.01 -14.54 6.38
C THR A 31 6.60 -13.14 6.55
N VAL A 32 7.74 -12.86 5.89
CA VAL A 32 8.45 -11.58 5.95
C VAL A 32 8.39 -10.86 4.61
N ILE A 33 8.16 -9.55 4.66
CA ILE A 33 8.28 -8.64 3.53
C ILE A 33 9.29 -7.54 3.84
N ASP A 34 10.07 -7.20 2.82
CA ASP A 34 10.99 -6.08 2.80
C ASP A 34 10.34 -4.93 2.06
N LEU A 35 10.28 -3.78 2.72
CA LEU A 35 9.83 -2.52 2.14
C LEU A 35 11.05 -1.64 1.90
N VAL A 36 11.26 -1.24 0.65
CA VAL A 36 12.22 -0.17 0.32
C VAL A 36 11.45 1.13 0.21
N LEU A 37 11.82 2.11 1.02
CA LEU A 37 11.22 3.44 1.05
C LEU A 37 12.06 4.44 0.24
N GLN A 38 11.41 5.55 -0.14
CA GLN A 38 12.06 6.66 -0.81
C GLN A 38 13.17 7.21 0.08
N GLY A 39 14.39 7.28 -0.46
CA GLY A 39 15.59 7.63 0.31
C GLY A 39 16.47 6.43 0.67
N GLY A 40 16.05 5.21 0.32
CA GLY A 40 16.82 3.98 0.54
C GLY A 40 16.71 3.41 1.94
N GLU A 41 15.73 3.89 2.73
CA GLU A 41 15.39 3.29 4.02
C GLU A 41 14.70 1.93 3.77
N GLU A 42 15.10 0.92 4.53
CA GLU A 42 14.55 -0.43 4.46
C GLU A 42 13.77 -0.73 5.74
N LEU A 43 12.57 -1.30 5.59
CA LEU A 43 11.71 -1.69 6.70
C LEU A 43 11.19 -3.10 6.49
N ASP A 44 11.44 -3.95 7.47
CA ASP A 44 10.98 -5.33 7.47
C ASP A 44 9.65 -5.42 8.22
N LEU A 45 8.66 -6.07 7.62
CA LEU A 45 7.43 -6.47 8.31
C LEU A 45 7.32 -7.99 8.32
N SER A 46 6.90 -8.56 9.44
CA SER A 46 6.83 -10.01 9.63
C SER A 46 5.48 -10.45 10.19
N GLY A 47 5.07 -11.68 9.89
CA GLY A 47 3.90 -12.32 10.49
C GLY A 47 2.61 -11.55 10.20
N GLU A 48 1.83 -11.26 11.25
CA GLU A 48 0.54 -10.57 11.12
C GLU A 48 0.67 -9.16 10.52
N ASP A 49 1.78 -8.47 10.78
CA ASP A 49 2.02 -7.11 10.27
C ASP A 49 2.25 -7.11 8.75
N ALA A 50 2.98 -8.10 8.24
CA ALA A 50 3.16 -8.31 6.81
C ALA A 50 1.84 -8.64 6.11
N VAL A 51 1.04 -9.54 6.70
CA VAL A 51 -0.27 -9.93 6.17
C VAL A 51 -1.23 -8.74 6.14
N LEU A 52 -1.29 -7.97 7.23
CA LEU A 52 -2.13 -6.77 7.30
C LEU A 52 -1.70 -5.73 6.26
N PHE A 53 -0.40 -5.46 6.16
CA PHE A 53 0.14 -4.52 5.19
C PHE A 53 -0.23 -4.89 3.75
N LEU A 54 -0.04 -6.15 3.36
CA LEU A 54 -0.35 -6.61 2.00
C LEU A 54 -1.85 -6.51 1.67
N ARG A 55 -2.73 -6.78 2.64
CA ARG A 55 -4.18 -6.60 2.47
C ARG A 55 -4.55 -5.15 2.24
N LEU A 56 -4.03 -4.24 3.07
CA LEU A 56 -4.28 -2.80 2.92
C LEU A 56 -3.74 -2.26 1.58
N LEU A 57 -2.55 -2.73 1.16
CA LEU A 57 -1.96 -2.36 -0.12
C LEU A 57 -2.81 -2.85 -1.29
N GLN A 58 -3.29 -4.08 -1.24
CA GLN A 58 -4.17 -4.64 -2.27
C GLN A 58 -5.48 -3.84 -2.38
N GLU A 59 -6.14 -3.55 -1.26
CA GLU A 59 -7.37 -2.74 -1.24
C GLU A 59 -7.12 -1.34 -1.79
N HIS A 60 -6.02 -0.70 -1.39
CA HIS A 60 -5.65 0.62 -1.90
C HIS A 60 -5.44 0.61 -3.41
N CYS A 61 -4.69 -0.37 -3.93
CA CYS A 61 -4.47 -0.52 -5.37
C CYS A 61 -5.78 -0.74 -6.13
N GLN A 62 -6.73 -1.50 -5.58
CA GLN A 62 -8.05 -1.69 -6.18
C GLN A 62 -8.86 -0.39 -6.24
N VAL A 63 -8.86 0.40 -5.16
CA VAL A 63 -9.55 1.69 -5.11
C VAL A 63 -8.94 2.68 -6.11
N VAL A 64 -7.60 2.75 -6.19
CA VAL A 64 -6.91 3.66 -7.10
C VAL A 64 -7.03 3.22 -8.56
N ALA A 65 -7.04 1.91 -8.83
CA ALA A 65 -7.17 1.36 -10.19
C ALA A 65 -8.63 1.34 -10.69
N SER A 66 -9.62 1.47 -9.80
CA SER A 66 -11.02 1.54 -10.19
C SER A 66 -11.24 2.79 -11.05
N PRO A 67 -11.65 2.64 -12.32
CA PRO A 67 -12.01 3.79 -13.14
C PRO A 67 -13.14 4.52 -12.43
N LEU A 68 -13.07 5.85 -12.38
CA LEU A 68 -14.21 6.69 -12.00
C LEU A 68 -15.35 6.46 -13.00
N GLU A 69 -16.11 5.38 -12.88
CA GLU A 69 -17.31 5.16 -13.68
C GLU A 69 -18.51 5.85 -13.02
N LYS A 70 -18.99 6.87 -13.76
CA LYS A 70 -20.32 7.49 -13.78
C LYS A 70 -20.58 8.68 -12.86
N GLU A 71 -20.42 9.86 -13.45
CA GLU A 71 -21.49 10.86 -13.37
C GLU A 71 -21.66 11.60 -14.72
N LYS A 72 -22.34 10.93 -15.67
CA LYS A 72 -23.18 11.61 -16.66
C LYS A 72 -24.44 10.78 -16.80
N GLY A 73 -25.45 11.12 -16.01
CA GLY A 73 -26.82 10.92 -16.44
C GLY A 73 -27.02 11.76 -17.69
N ASN A 74 -27.41 11.12 -18.79
CA ASN A 74 -28.07 11.81 -19.87
C ASN A 74 -29.43 11.14 -20.02
N HIS A 75 -30.46 11.86 -19.55
CA HIS A 75 -31.79 11.78 -20.14
C HIS A 75 -31.65 12.04 -21.63
N GLU A 76 -32.22 11.17 -22.46
CA GLU A 76 -33.19 11.50 -23.51
C GLU A 76 -33.77 10.21 -24.09
#